data_AF-A0AAW8TBQ7-F1
#
_entry.id   AF-A0AAW8TBQ7-F1
#
_cell.length_a   1.000
_cell.length_b   1.000
_cell.length_c   1.000
_cell.angle_alpha   90.00
_cell.angle_beta   90.00
_cell.angle_gamma   90.00
#
_symmetry.space_group_name_H-M   'P 1'
#
loop_
_entity.id
_entity.type
_entity.pdbx_description
1 polymer ?
#
loop_
_entity_poly.entity_id
_entity_poly.type
_entity_poly.pdbx_seq_one_letter_code
_entity_poly.pdbx_strand_id
1 'polypeptide(L)'
;MTFTDYKDEDGDIIIIAKERLPSGMTVQIEFCLYELYNIAVANVYLNVYHKRKQISDNTLHQTGKDGIYPFIWALRKIREFEEYAKESLTNPLPKYIQVHWEDNRRARVYKRFLQREGFEIRNFGIGNQLYKRIKTY
;
A
#
# COMPACT_ATOMS: atom_id res chain seq x y z
N MET A 1 -13.47 5.24 9.78
CA MET A 1 -13.32 5.70 8.37
C MET A 1 -13.64 4.52 7.49
N THR A 2 -14.51 4.68 6.49
CA THR A 2 -15.01 3.57 5.69
C THR A 2 -14.08 3.38 4.50
N PHE A 3 -13.31 2.30 4.50
CA PHE A 3 -12.65 1.83 3.28
C PHE A 3 -13.72 1.47 2.25
N THR A 4 -13.48 1.79 0.98
CA THR A 4 -14.31 1.30 -0.12
C THR A 4 -13.54 0.18 -0.81
N ASP A 5 -14.13 -1.00 -0.84
CA ASP A 5 -13.62 -2.17 -1.54
C ASP A 5 -14.41 -2.44 -2.83
N TYR A 6 -13.73 -2.96 -3.84
CA TYR A 6 -14.34 -3.52 -5.04
C TYR A 6 -13.50 -4.70 -5.53
N LYS A 7 -14.09 -5.56 -6.36
CA LYS A 7 -13.34 -6.59 -7.06
C LYS A 7 -12.93 -6.09 -8.44
N ASP A 8 -11.67 -6.26 -8.80
CA ASP A 8 -11.22 -5.98 -10.15
C ASP A 8 -11.60 -7.11 -11.13
N GLU A 9 -11.10 -7.03 -12.36
CA GLU A 9 -11.41 -7.98 -13.44
C GLU A 9 -10.86 -9.39 -13.16
N ASP A 10 -9.79 -9.50 -12.37
CA ASP A 10 -9.17 -10.76 -11.96
C ASP A 10 -9.81 -11.33 -10.67
N GLY A 11 -10.73 -10.58 -10.06
CA GLY A 11 -11.44 -10.94 -8.84
C GLY A 11 -10.73 -10.55 -7.54
N ASP A 12 -9.62 -9.81 -7.65
CA ASP A 12 -8.82 -9.33 -6.53
C ASP A 12 -9.55 -8.20 -5.81
N ILE A 13 -9.43 -8.16 -4.47
CA ILE A 13 -10.08 -7.14 -3.66
C ILE A 13 -9.20 -5.90 -3.65
N ILE A 14 -9.70 -4.80 -4.20
CA ILE A 14 -9.03 -3.51 -4.20
C ILE A 14 -9.70 -2.58 -3.19
N ILE A 15 -8.92 -2.11 -2.23
CA ILE A 15 -9.36 -1.15 -1.22
C ILE A 15 -8.67 0.19 -1.47
N ILE A 16 -9.45 1.26 -1.62
CA ILE A 16 -8.92 2.59 -1.96
C ILE A 16 -9.23 3.63 -0.88
N ALA A 17 -8.24 4.46 -0.57
CA ALA A 17 -8.42 5.74 0.11
C ALA A 17 -7.74 6.86 -0.69
N LYS A 18 -8.31 8.07 -0.64
CA LYS A 18 -7.75 9.25 -1.32
C LYS A 18 -8.02 10.54 -0.57
N GLU A 19 -7.15 11.53 -0.74
CA GLU A 19 -7.27 12.87 -0.14
C GLU A 19 -6.82 13.96 -1.11
N ARG A 20 -7.50 15.11 -1.07
CA ARG A 20 -7.10 16.30 -1.82
C ARG A 20 -6.04 17.07 -1.02
N LEU A 21 -4.87 17.25 -1.61
CA LEU A 21 -3.74 17.94 -1.00
C LEU A 21 -3.86 19.47 -1.15
N PRO A 22 -3.25 20.27 -0.25
CA PRO A 22 -3.23 21.73 -0.34
C PRO A 22 -2.73 22.27 -1.69
N SER A 23 -1.78 21.60 -2.35
CA SER A 23 -1.31 22.01 -3.67
C SER A 23 -2.32 21.83 -4.80
N GLY A 24 -3.51 21.30 -4.53
CA GLY A 24 -4.46 20.86 -5.56
C GLY A 24 -4.01 19.58 -6.29
N MET A 25 -3.15 18.76 -5.67
CA MET A 25 -2.92 17.38 -6.09
C MET A 25 -3.83 16.43 -5.31
N THR A 26 -3.89 15.17 -5.72
CA THR A 26 -4.59 14.10 -5.00
C THR A 26 -3.57 13.04 -4.62
N VAL A 27 -3.57 12.64 -3.35
CA VAL A 27 -2.90 11.42 -2.89
C VAL A 27 -3.92 10.29 -2.86
N GLN A 28 -3.54 9.12 -3.36
CA GLN A 28 -4.36 7.91 -3.36
C GLN A 28 -3.50 6.74 -2.89
N ILE A 29 -4.03 5.92 -2.00
CA ILE A 29 -3.45 4.63 -1.61
C ILE A 29 -4.44 3.54 -1.96
N GLU A 30 -3.92 2.48 -2.57
CA GLU A 30 -4.65 1.27 -2.93
C GLU A 30 -4.00 0.09 -2.21
N PHE A 31 -4.83 -0.77 -1.65
CA PHE A 31 -4.44 -2.07 -1.13
C PHE A 31 -5.07 -3.11 -2.05
N CYS A 32 -4.25 -3.73 -2.89
CA CYS A 32 -4.66 -4.82 -3.76
C CYS A 32 -4.40 -6.15 -3.04
N LEU A 33 -5.45 -6.91 -2.80
CA LEU A 33 -5.36 -8.19 -2.12
C LEU A 33 -5.32 -9.34 -3.13
N TYR A 34 -4.25 -10.10 -3.07
CA TYR A 34 -4.07 -11.31 -3.87
C TYR A 34 -3.26 -12.36 -3.10
N GLU A 35 -3.24 -13.57 -3.62
CA GLU A 35 -2.48 -14.69 -3.04
C GLU A 35 -1.14 -14.87 -3.76
N LEU A 36 -0.07 -15.08 -3.00
CA LEU A 36 1.24 -15.48 -3.49
C LEU A 36 1.59 -16.84 -2.91
N TYR A 37 1.64 -17.90 -3.72
CA TYR A 37 2.05 -19.27 -3.36
C TYR A 37 1.54 -19.80 -2.00
N ASN A 38 2.13 -19.35 -0.88
CA ASN A 38 1.87 -19.75 0.49
C ASN A 38 1.47 -18.60 1.45
N ILE A 39 1.23 -17.38 0.95
CA ILE A 39 0.80 -16.21 1.73
C ILE A 39 -0.30 -15.44 0.99
N ALA A 40 -1.09 -14.68 1.74
CA ALA A 40 -1.97 -13.67 1.17
C ALA A 40 -1.34 -12.28 1.41
N VAL A 41 -1.35 -11.43 0.39
CA VAL A 41 -0.75 -10.10 0.45
C VAL A 41 -1.77 -9.02 0.16
N ALA A 42 -1.72 -7.95 0.93
CA ALA A 42 -2.29 -6.65 0.59
C ALA A 42 -1.15 -5.77 0.08
N ASN A 43 -0.97 -5.70 -1.23
CA ASN A 43 0.07 -4.88 -1.84
C ASN A 43 -0.34 -3.41 -1.86
N VAL A 44 0.56 -2.56 -1.39
CA VAL A 44 0.35 -1.12 -1.26
C VAL A 44 0.83 -0.42 -2.52
N TYR A 45 -0.10 0.21 -3.22
CA TYR A 45 0.20 1.22 -4.23
C TYR A 45 -0.13 2.58 -3.66
N LEU A 46 0.83 3.51 -3.70
CA LEU A 46 0.60 4.90 -3.34
C LEU A 46 0.81 5.72 -4.61
N ASN A 47 -0.03 6.72 -4.83
CA ASN A 47 0.00 7.54 -6.03
C ASN A 47 -0.25 9.01 -5.65
N VAL A 48 0.45 9.93 -6.30
CA VAL A 48 0.24 11.38 -6.15
C VAL A 48 0.12 11.98 -7.54
N TYR A 49 -1.03 12.58 -7.85
CA TYR A 49 -1.34 13.03 -9.20
C TYR A 49 -2.21 14.28 -9.22
N HIS A 50 -2.23 14.98 -10.36
CA HIS A 50 -3.09 16.15 -10.56
C HIS A 50 -4.35 15.79 -11.37
N LYS A 51 -4.24 14.83 -12.29
CA LYS A 51 -5.34 14.27 -13.09
C LYS A 51 -5.27 12.73 -13.08
N ARG A 52 -6.41 12.04 -12.96
CA ARG A 52 -6.46 10.56 -12.84
C ARG A 52 -5.74 9.81 -13.97
N LYS A 53 -5.76 10.35 -15.19
CA LYS A 53 -5.05 9.78 -16.35
C LYS A 53 -3.52 9.71 -16.21
N GLN A 54 -2.96 10.30 -15.16
CA GLN A 54 -1.52 10.25 -14.85
C GLN A 54 -1.14 9.01 -14.03
N ILE A 55 -2.12 8.20 -13.58
CA ILE A 55 -1.91 6.91 -12.91
C ILE A 55 -1.75 5.82 -13.99
N SER A 56 -0.92 6.07 -15.02
CA SER A 56 -0.73 5.12 -16.13
C SER A 56 0.10 3.90 -15.72
N ASP A 57 0.75 3.98 -14.57
CA ASP A 57 1.49 2.89 -13.95
C ASP A 57 1.43 3.10 -12.43
N ASN A 58 1.07 2.06 -11.68
CA ASN A 58 0.79 2.13 -10.24
C ASN A 58 2.07 2.26 -9.39
N THR A 59 3.20 2.44 -10.07
CA THR A 59 4.56 2.59 -9.54
C THR A 59 4.86 4.06 -9.24
N LEU A 60 4.05 4.67 -8.36
CA LEU A 60 4.24 5.98 -7.71
C LEU A 60 5.30 6.87 -8.36
N HIS A 61 5.09 7.56 -9.48
CA HIS A 61 6.24 8.21 -10.14
C HIS A 61 6.72 9.52 -9.49
N GLN A 62 5.93 10.18 -8.63
CA GLN A 62 6.27 11.51 -8.09
C GLN A 62 5.96 11.69 -6.59
N THR A 63 6.87 12.32 -5.85
CA THR A 63 6.53 13.09 -4.64
C THR A 63 6.00 14.42 -5.13
N GLY A 64 4.69 14.65 -5.04
CA GLY A 64 4.03 15.87 -5.50
C GLY A 64 4.55 17.14 -4.82
N LYS A 65 3.88 18.27 -5.04
CA LYS A 65 4.32 19.58 -4.52
C LYS A 65 4.25 19.70 -2.99
N ASP A 66 3.53 18.81 -2.31
CA ASP A 66 3.34 18.82 -0.84
C ASP A 66 4.44 18.09 -0.05
N GLY A 67 5.56 17.76 -0.69
CA GLY A 67 6.74 17.22 -0.02
C GLY A 67 6.50 15.87 0.66
N ILE A 68 6.74 15.78 1.98
CA ILE A 68 6.63 14.55 2.77
C ILE A 68 5.19 14.23 3.20
N TYR A 69 4.27 15.19 3.11
CA TYR A 69 2.89 15.02 3.59
C TYR A 69 2.20 13.77 3.00
N PRO A 70 2.26 13.48 1.69
CA PRO A 70 1.64 12.28 1.13
C PRO A 70 2.16 10.98 1.74
N PHE A 71 3.44 10.95 2.11
CA PHE A 71 4.05 9.79 2.76
C PHE A 71 3.55 9.61 4.20
N ILE A 72 3.48 10.70 4.97
CA ILE A 72 2.93 10.66 6.35
C ILE A 72 1.45 10.25 6.32
N TRP A 73 0.70 10.78 5.36
CA TRP A 73 -0.68 10.39 5.13
C TRP A 73 -0.80 8.89 4.81
N ALA A 74 0.03 8.37 3.91
CA ALA A 74 0.05 6.96 3.56
C ALA A 74 0.37 6.06 4.76
N LEU A 75 1.34 6.43 5.61
CA LEU A 75 1.65 5.70 6.84
C LEU A 75 0.44 5.60 7.78
N ARG A 76 -0.32 6.69 7.93
CA ARG A 76 -1.57 6.67 8.71
C ARG A 76 -2.58 5.71 8.11
N LYS A 77 -2.73 5.70 6.77
CA LYS A 77 -3.64 4.78 6.08
C LYS A 77 -3.22 3.32 6.16
N ILE A 78 -1.92 3.02 6.15
CA ILE A 78 -1.43 1.65 6.38
C ILE A 78 -1.82 1.17 7.77
N ARG A 79 -1.71 2.01 8.80
CA ARG A 79 -2.13 1.65 10.18
C ARG A 79 -3.64 1.45 10.28
N GLU A 80 -4.43 2.34 9.66
CA GLU A 80 -5.89 2.20 9.61
C GLU A 80 -6.30 0.90 8.88
N PHE A 81 -5.62 0.59 7.77
CA PHE A 81 -5.86 -0.64 7.00
C PHE A 81 -5.47 -1.88 7.80
N GLU A 82 -4.37 -1.83 8.56
CA GLU A 82 -3.95 -2.94 9.40
C GLU A 82 -5.05 -3.34 10.38
N GLU A 83 -5.70 -2.39 11.06
CA GLU A 83 -6.82 -2.70 11.96
C GLU A 83 -8.03 -3.23 11.19
N TYR A 84 -8.41 -2.61 10.07
CA TYR A 84 -9.47 -3.10 9.21
C TYR A 84 -9.24 -4.55 8.74
N ALA A 85 -8.01 -4.89 8.37
CA ALA A 85 -7.63 -6.19 7.83
C ALA A 85 -7.61 -7.33 8.86
N LYS A 86 -7.54 -7.00 10.16
CA LYS A 86 -7.69 -7.98 11.23
C LYS A 86 -9.13 -8.45 11.34
N GLU A 87 -10.08 -7.53 11.16
CA GLU A 87 -11.52 -7.78 11.37
C GLU A 87 -12.23 -8.24 10.08
N SER A 88 -11.90 -7.63 8.95
CA SER A 88 -12.73 -7.72 7.74
C SER A 88 -12.22 -8.70 6.68
N LEU A 89 -10.93 -9.07 6.74
CA LEU A 89 -10.31 -9.90 5.71
C LEU A 89 -10.12 -11.32 6.22
N THR A 90 -10.83 -12.29 5.65
CA THR A 90 -10.69 -13.71 5.98
C THR A 90 -9.92 -14.42 4.87
N ASN A 91 -8.76 -14.99 5.20
CA ASN A 91 -7.98 -15.82 4.29
C ASN A 91 -7.26 -16.91 5.13
N PRO A 92 -7.22 -18.18 4.69
CA PRO A 92 -6.56 -19.26 5.42
C PRO A 92 -5.02 -19.14 5.45
N LEU A 93 -4.43 -18.40 4.52
CA LEU A 93 -2.98 -18.19 4.44
C LEU A 93 -2.51 -17.10 5.40
N PRO A 94 -1.25 -17.14 5.85
CA PRO A 94 -0.63 -16.02 6.55
C PRO A 94 -0.73 -14.73 5.74
N LYS A 95 -1.28 -13.67 6.36
CA LYS A 95 -1.54 -12.39 5.71
C LYS A 95 -0.42 -11.37 5.96
N TYR A 96 -0.06 -10.63 4.93
CA TYR A 96 0.94 -9.57 5.01
C TYR A 96 0.49 -8.30 4.28
N ILE A 97 0.87 -7.14 4.80
CA ILE A 97 0.94 -5.91 4.01
C ILE A 97 2.28 -5.92 3.29
N GLN A 98 2.26 -5.78 1.97
CA GLN A 98 3.45 -5.71 1.13
C GLN A 98 3.62 -4.29 0.61
N VAL A 99 4.83 -3.73 0.70
CA VAL A 99 5.20 -2.50 0.00
C VAL A 99 6.26 -2.84 -1.03
N HIS A 100 5.88 -2.73 -2.29
CA HIS A 100 6.75 -2.90 -3.45
C HIS A 100 7.40 -1.58 -3.87
N TRP A 101 8.58 -1.65 -4.47
CA TRP A 101 9.22 -0.52 -5.13
C TRP A 101 10.02 -0.98 -6.35
N GLU A 102 10.04 -0.15 -7.39
CA GLU A 102 10.93 -0.34 -8.54
C GLU A 102 12.13 0.61 -8.49
N ASP A 103 11.95 1.83 -7.95
CA ASP A 103 13.01 2.84 -7.85
C ASP A 103 13.79 2.74 -6.51
N ASN A 104 15.11 2.57 -6.64
CA ASN A 104 16.09 2.55 -5.55
C ASN A 104 16.03 3.76 -4.61
N ARG A 105 15.64 4.95 -5.10
CA ARG A 105 15.50 6.15 -4.25
C ARG A 105 14.36 5.98 -3.25
N ARG A 106 13.21 5.45 -3.69
CA ARG A 106 12.05 5.19 -2.83
C ARG A 106 12.26 4.00 -1.92
N ALA A 107 12.94 2.97 -2.42
CA ALA A 107 13.38 1.84 -1.61
C ALA A 107 14.04 2.31 -0.31
N ARG A 108 14.94 3.31 -0.39
CA ARG A 108 15.63 3.86 0.79
C ARG A 108 14.70 4.57 1.76
N VAL A 109 13.75 5.37 1.26
CA VAL A 109 12.76 6.07 2.09
C VAL A 109 11.87 5.05 2.79
N TYR A 110 11.31 4.11 2.04
CA TYR A 110 10.45 3.05 2.57
C TYR A 110 11.15 2.19 3.60
N LYS A 111 12.35 1.68 3.31
CA LYS A 111 13.15 0.91 4.27
C LYS A 111 13.34 1.71 5.56
N ARG A 112 13.77 2.97 5.47
CA ARG A 112 14.03 3.80 6.66
C ARG A 112 12.80 4.01 7.55
N PHE A 113 11.64 4.27 6.96
CA PHE A 113 10.45 4.65 7.71
C PHE A 113 9.54 3.46 8.04
N LEU A 114 9.30 2.55 7.09
CA LEU A 114 8.41 1.41 7.31
C LEU A 114 9.02 0.35 8.22
N GLN A 115 10.34 0.20 8.26
CA GLN A 115 10.96 -0.71 9.24
C GLN A 115 10.66 -0.30 10.68
N ARG A 116 10.52 1.01 10.94
CA ARG A 116 10.10 1.53 12.26
C ARG A 116 8.64 1.22 12.58
N GLU A 117 7.83 0.93 11.56
CA GLU A 117 6.43 0.53 11.67
C GLU A 117 6.26 -1.00 11.77
N GLY A 118 7.36 -1.75 11.88
CA GLY A 118 7.36 -3.21 11.98
C GLY A 118 7.36 -3.95 10.64
N PHE A 119 7.69 -3.27 9.53
CA PHE A 119 7.95 -3.95 8.27
C PHE A 119 9.35 -4.56 8.25
N GLU A 120 9.47 -5.73 7.65
CA GLU A 120 10.72 -6.46 7.49
C GLU A 120 10.98 -6.72 6.01
N ILE A 121 12.26 -6.74 5.62
CA ILE A 121 12.63 -7.14 4.27
C ILE A 121 12.51 -8.67 4.20
N ARG A 122 11.64 -9.17 3.32
CA ARG A 122 11.47 -10.61 3.05
C ARG A 122 11.36 -10.86 1.55
N ASN A 123 11.46 -12.12 1.16
CA ASN A 123 11.28 -12.58 -0.21
C ASN A 123 10.37 -13.81 -0.22
N PHE A 124 9.23 -13.70 -0.89
CA PHE A 124 8.25 -14.78 -1.07
C PHE A 124 8.16 -15.23 -2.53
N GLY A 125 9.28 -15.17 -3.28
CA GLY A 125 9.36 -15.62 -4.68
C GLY A 125 9.32 -14.50 -5.72
N ILE A 126 9.11 -13.25 -5.30
CA ILE A 126 9.01 -12.07 -6.19
C ILE A 126 10.07 -10.99 -5.89
N GLY A 127 11.18 -11.42 -5.28
CA GLY A 127 12.28 -10.54 -4.87
C GLY A 127 12.10 -9.93 -3.49
N ASN A 128 13.07 -9.10 -3.08
CA ASN A 128 13.09 -8.48 -1.76
C ASN A 128 12.10 -7.32 -1.69
N GLN A 129 11.03 -7.48 -0.91
CA GLN A 129 10.05 -6.44 -0.61
C GLN A 129 9.95 -6.20 0.90
N LEU A 130 9.22 -5.15 1.30
CA LEU A 130 8.90 -4.90 2.71
C LEU A 130 7.57 -5.55 3.04
N TYR A 131 7.56 -6.38 4.06
CA TYR A 131 6.38 -7.10 4.53
C TYR A 131 6.12 -6.80 5.99
N LYS A 132 4.86 -6.57 6.35
CA LYS A 132 4.40 -6.56 7.74
C LYS A 132 3.30 -7.59 7.91
N ARG A 133 3.48 -8.52 8.84
CA ARG A 133 2.47 -9.55 9.10
C ARG A 133 1.24 -8.92 9.73
N ILE A 134 0.06 -9.23 9.18
CA ILE A 134 -1.22 -8.86 9.77
C ILE A 134 -1.56 -9.93 10.80
N LYS A 135 -1.57 -9.55 12.09
CA LYS A 135 -1.94 -10.48 13.17
C LYS A 135 -3.46 -10.59 13.24
N THR A 136 -4.01 -11.72 12.79
CA THR A 136 -5.42 -12.05 13.03
C THR A 136 -5.60 -12.58 14.44
N TYR A 137 -6.76 -12.28 15.01
CA TYR A 137 -7.26 -12.92 16.23
C TYR A 137 -7.99 -14.21 15.89
#